data_AF-F8GJG7-F1
#
_entry.id   AF-F8GJG7-F1
#
_cell.length_a   1.000
_cell.length_b   1.000
_cell.length_c   1.000
_cell.angle_alpha   90.00
_cell.angle_beta   90.00
_cell.angle_gamma   90.00
#
_symmetry.space_group_name_H-M   'P 1'
#
loop_
_entity.id
_entity.type
_entity.pdbx_description
1 polymer ?
#
loop_
_entity_poly.entity_id
_entity_poly.type
_entity_poly.pdbx_seq_one_letter_code
_entity_poly.pdbx_strand_id
1 'polypeptide(L)'
;MSNSGNELAFDDADQLDTFLEDSKSFDKLRNSTIADARSVIDAFSTEIGDSAWPFLNRVDVANRLLELIGSESSDAEDQPDVAGRLIQQGAMNLCGPAAFFQFVIKRDPLMFASFSTSLFNNGKAELGQLSVIPGDEILEKNYSDFIPNMGGSICPQADWMVMGALRNATNAFWTGSFHGTPDEMLAAGTTPAELCDWLKKTGLYSSVLNEANWMQSAGIPHATGLLNAEGTDVAGLINADLIRAARNLPANTSWPLTEFPNHWVVIIGETSKDVERDAVFFNIWTWGGSQALEVPMDAFINNYYGAVQARFAF
;
A
#
# COMPACT_ATOMS: atom_id res chain seq x y z
N MET A 1 12.39 -49.80 4.43
CA MET A 1 11.20 -48.93 4.45
C MET A 1 11.20 -48.19 5.78
N SER A 2 11.74 -46.98 5.81
CA SER A 2 11.60 -46.04 6.93
C SER A 2 11.03 -44.77 6.34
N ASN A 3 9.73 -44.59 6.52
CA ASN A 3 9.02 -43.39 6.12
C ASN A 3 9.05 -42.43 7.31
N SER A 4 9.97 -41.47 7.30
CA SER A 4 9.97 -40.35 8.25
C SER A 4 9.47 -39.12 7.51
N GLY A 5 8.15 -39.02 7.41
CA GLY A 5 7.47 -37.77 7.07
C GLY A 5 7.59 -36.83 8.26
N ASN A 6 8.50 -35.88 8.16
CA ASN A 6 8.55 -34.72 9.05
C ASN A 6 7.80 -33.62 8.31
N GLU A 7 6.48 -33.62 8.40
CA GLU A 7 5.66 -32.48 7.98
C GLU A 7 5.89 -31.34 8.97
N LEU A 8 6.19 -30.18 8.40
CA LEU A 8 6.54 -28.92 9.04
C LEU A 8 5.35 -28.42 9.88
N ALA A 9 5.29 -28.84 11.14
CA ALA A 9 4.42 -28.21 12.12
C ALA A 9 5.03 -26.84 12.47
N PHE A 10 4.25 -25.77 12.25
CA PHE A 10 4.54 -24.39 12.66
C PHE A 10 5.19 -24.38 14.06
N ASP A 11 6.42 -23.89 14.15
CA ASP A 11 7.29 -24.08 15.33
C ASP A 11 7.20 -22.94 16.36
N ASP A 12 6.25 -22.01 16.25
CA ASP A 12 6.03 -21.01 17.32
C ASP A 12 4.61 -20.43 17.31
N ALA A 13 4.05 -20.20 18.50
CA ALA A 13 2.71 -19.61 18.67
C ALA A 13 2.62 -18.20 18.04
N ASP A 14 3.73 -17.46 18.07
CA ASP A 14 3.86 -16.13 17.48
C ASP A 14 3.71 -16.14 15.94
N GLN A 15 4.15 -17.23 15.29
CA GLN A 15 3.97 -17.40 13.84
C GLN A 15 2.52 -17.68 13.48
N LEU A 16 1.80 -18.42 14.33
CA LEU A 16 0.38 -18.69 14.14
C LEU A 16 -0.46 -17.41 14.30
N ASP A 17 -0.19 -16.62 15.33
CA ASP A 17 -0.88 -15.34 15.55
C ASP A 17 -0.61 -14.38 14.38
N THR A 18 0.65 -14.28 13.93
CA THR A 18 1.01 -13.49 12.75
C THR A 18 0.30 -13.98 11.48
N PHE A 19 0.21 -15.29 11.26
CA PHE A 19 -0.50 -15.86 10.12
C PHE A 19 -2.00 -15.55 10.16
N LEU A 20 -2.60 -15.58 11.35
CA LEU A 20 -4.01 -15.25 11.54
C LEU A 20 -4.29 -13.76 11.30
N GLU A 21 -3.32 -12.87 11.47
CA GLU A 21 -3.46 -11.42 11.24
C GLU A 21 -3.06 -10.99 9.81
N ASP A 22 -1.99 -11.55 9.25
CA ASP A 22 -1.42 -11.22 7.93
C ASP A 22 -0.96 -12.50 7.24
N SER A 23 -1.88 -13.35 6.80
CA SER A 23 -1.53 -14.57 6.06
C SER A 23 -0.72 -14.26 4.79
N LYS A 24 -0.87 -13.05 4.23
CA LYS A 24 -0.11 -12.58 3.06
C LYS A 24 1.36 -12.25 3.35
N SER A 25 1.82 -12.22 4.60
CA SER A 25 3.25 -12.13 4.92
C SER A 25 4.00 -13.41 4.56
N PHE A 26 3.32 -14.54 4.36
CA PHE A 26 3.95 -15.81 3.97
C PHE A 26 3.98 -16.03 2.46
N ASP A 27 3.36 -15.14 1.67
CA ASP A 27 3.48 -15.13 0.22
C ASP A 27 4.82 -14.49 -0.17
N LYS A 28 5.76 -15.31 -0.65
CA LYS A 28 7.15 -14.89 -0.94
C LYS A 28 7.41 -14.56 -2.40
N LEU A 29 6.43 -14.74 -3.28
CA LEU A 29 6.64 -14.55 -4.73
C LEU A 29 7.02 -13.10 -5.04
N ARG A 30 8.19 -12.94 -5.68
CA ARG A 30 8.78 -11.66 -6.06
C ARG A 30 9.72 -11.83 -7.26
N ASN A 31 9.97 -10.74 -7.99
CA ASN A 31 10.86 -10.68 -9.16
C ASN A 31 12.32 -10.37 -8.80
N SER A 32 12.59 -9.90 -7.58
CA SER A 32 13.92 -9.49 -7.13
C SER A 32 14.12 -9.80 -5.65
N THR A 33 15.36 -9.68 -5.17
CA THR A 33 15.69 -9.91 -3.75
C THR A 33 15.74 -8.62 -2.94
N ILE A 34 15.60 -8.74 -1.62
CA ILE A 34 15.82 -7.62 -0.70
C ILE A 34 17.30 -7.21 -0.72
N ALA A 35 18.22 -8.17 -0.80
CA ALA A 35 19.66 -7.89 -0.84
C ALA A 35 20.07 -6.99 -2.02
N ASP A 36 19.52 -7.24 -3.22
CA ASP A 36 19.79 -6.41 -4.40
C ASP A 36 19.23 -4.99 -4.21
N ALA A 37 18.01 -4.88 -3.68
CA ALA A 37 17.37 -3.60 -3.40
C ALA A 37 18.15 -2.77 -2.35
N ARG A 38 18.61 -3.43 -1.28
CA ARG A 38 19.46 -2.82 -0.24
C ARG A 38 20.76 -2.30 -0.83
N SER A 39 21.41 -3.08 -1.71
CA SER A 39 22.65 -2.68 -2.37
C SER A 39 22.49 -1.38 -3.18
N VAL A 40 21.36 -1.21 -3.87
CA VAL A 40 21.02 0.04 -4.58
C VAL A 40 20.86 1.21 -3.62
N ILE A 41 20.16 1.01 -2.50
CA ILE A 41 19.89 2.08 -1.52
C ILE A 41 21.16 2.46 -0.75
N ASP A 42 21.98 1.49 -0.37
CA ASP A 42 23.24 1.72 0.32
C ASP A 42 24.20 2.52 -0.56
N ALA A 43 24.31 2.18 -1.86
CA ALA A 43 25.07 2.97 -2.82
C ALA A 43 24.54 4.40 -2.88
N PHE A 44 23.22 4.57 -3.10
CA PHE A 44 22.54 5.86 -3.14
C PHE A 44 22.79 6.72 -1.89
N SER A 45 22.82 6.11 -0.70
CA SER A 45 23.01 6.84 0.58
C SER A 45 24.36 7.55 0.67
N THR A 46 25.36 7.05 -0.06
CA THR A 46 26.74 7.55 -0.05
C THR A 46 27.07 8.44 -1.25
N GLU A 47 26.14 8.59 -2.20
CA GLU A 47 26.34 9.43 -3.38
C GLU A 47 26.53 10.90 -3.00
N ILE A 48 27.47 11.55 -3.69
CA ILE A 48 27.72 12.99 -3.60
C ILE A 48 27.19 13.61 -4.89
N GLY A 49 26.13 14.41 -4.78
CA GLY A 49 25.54 15.09 -5.92
C GLY A 49 24.26 15.81 -5.55
N ASP A 50 23.91 16.80 -6.37
CA ASP A 50 22.66 17.52 -6.26
C ASP A 50 21.46 16.57 -6.42
N SER A 51 20.35 16.95 -5.81
CA SER A 51 19.08 16.24 -5.94
C SER A 51 18.09 17.12 -6.70
N ALA A 52 17.18 16.49 -7.44
CA ALA A 52 16.00 17.18 -7.97
C ALA A 52 15.01 17.60 -6.87
N TRP A 53 15.17 17.10 -5.65
CA TRP A 53 14.38 17.42 -4.46
C TRP A 53 15.25 18.21 -3.47
N PRO A 54 15.47 19.52 -3.69
CA PRO A 54 16.45 20.30 -2.95
C PRO A 54 16.18 20.41 -1.44
N PHE A 55 14.96 20.07 -1.00
CA PHE A 55 14.53 20.15 0.40
C PHE A 55 14.43 18.78 1.09
N LEU A 56 14.79 17.70 0.41
CA LEU A 56 14.84 16.36 1.01
C LEU A 56 16.27 15.98 1.37
N ASN A 57 16.42 15.28 2.48
CA ASN A 57 17.73 14.77 2.90
C ASN A 57 17.96 13.36 2.34
N ARG A 58 19.03 13.18 1.55
CA ARG A 58 19.40 11.91 0.91
C ARG A 58 19.54 10.76 1.91
N VAL A 59 20.20 11.00 3.04
CA VAL A 59 20.44 9.98 4.07
C VAL A 59 19.13 9.60 4.76
N ASP A 60 18.29 10.58 5.10
CA ASP A 60 16.97 10.30 5.70
C ASP A 60 16.06 9.55 4.72
N VAL A 61 16.09 9.91 3.44
CA VAL A 61 15.37 9.19 2.38
C VAL A 61 15.91 7.76 2.26
N ALA A 62 17.22 7.56 2.18
CA ALA A 62 17.82 6.23 2.07
C ALA A 62 17.46 5.34 3.28
N ASN A 63 17.60 5.86 4.50
CA ASN A 63 17.23 5.15 5.73
C ASN A 63 15.76 4.72 5.69
N ARG A 64 14.87 5.63 5.29
CA ARG A 64 13.45 5.29 5.17
C ARG A 64 13.19 4.25 4.08
N LEU A 65 13.85 4.32 2.92
CA LEU A 65 13.71 3.30 1.88
C LEU A 65 14.16 1.91 2.36
N LEU A 66 15.23 1.82 3.15
CA LEU A 66 15.68 0.56 3.78
C LEU A 66 14.63 -0.02 4.73
N GLU A 67 13.93 0.83 5.50
CA GLU A 67 12.82 0.39 6.34
C GLU A 67 11.67 -0.16 5.50
N LEU A 68 11.32 0.52 4.40
CA LEU A 68 10.19 0.14 3.56
C LEU A 68 10.36 -1.21 2.87
N ILE A 69 11.56 -1.50 2.36
CA ILE A 69 11.83 -2.80 1.72
C ILE A 69 11.97 -3.93 2.75
N GLY A 70 12.20 -3.61 4.02
CA GLY A 70 12.39 -4.59 5.08
C GLY A 70 13.82 -5.11 5.20
N SER A 71 14.00 -6.13 6.05
CA SER A 71 15.28 -6.80 6.28
C SER A 71 15.48 -7.98 5.33
N GLU A 72 16.74 -8.41 5.18
CA GLU A 72 17.08 -9.64 4.42
C GLU A 72 16.37 -10.89 4.96
N SER A 73 16.01 -10.91 6.24
CA SER A 73 15.18 -12.00 6.81
C SER A 73 13.80 -12.09 6.17
N SER A 74 13.32 -11.05 5.47
CA SER A 74 12.05 -11.09 4.74
C SER A 74 12.09 -12.05 3.54
N ASP A 75 13.29 -12.36 3.03
CA ASP A 75 13.50 -13.37 1.97
C ASP A 75 13.58 -14.80 2.54
N ALA A 76 13.68 -14.99 3.87
CA ALA A 76 13.72 -16.32 4.47
C ALA A 76 12.33 -17.00 4.42
N GLU A 77 12.32 -18.30 4.09
CA GLU A 77 11.09 -19.08 3.91
C GLU A 77 10.25 -19.21 5.20
N ASP A 78 10.91 -19.22 6.35
CA ASP A 78 10.32 -19.45 7.68
C ASP A 78 9.96 -18.17 8.44
N GLN A 79 10.20 -17.00 7.84
CA GLN A 79 9.96 -15.70 8.46
C GLN A 79 8.83 -14.96 7.74
N PRO A 80 8.02 -14.13 8.42
CA PRO A 80 7.05 -13.28 7.75
C PRO A 80 7.76 -12.22 6.89
N ASP A 81 7.26 -12.02 5.67
CA ASP A 81 7.65 -10.93 4.79
C ASP A 81 6.97 -9.63 5.22
N VAL A 82 7.80 -8.64 5.60
CA VAL A 82 7.33 -7.32 6.03
C VAL A 82 7.54 -6.23 4.97
N ALA A 83 8.05 -6.60 3.79
CA ALA A 83 8.31 -5.67 2.71
C ALA A 83 7.03 -4.90 2.32
N GLY A 84 7.14 -3.57 2.27
CA GLY A 84 6.06 -2.65 1.94
C GLY A 84 5.05 -2.43 3.06
N ARG A 85 5.07 -3.20 4.16
CA ARG A 85 4.13 -3.03 5.27
C ARG A 85 4.32 -1.72 6.04
N LEU A 86 5.47 -1.08 5.93
CA LEU A 86 5.74 0.16 6.65
C LEU A 86 5.39 1.43 5.87
N ILE A 87 5.04 1.36 4.57
CA ILE A 87 4.75 2.59 3.80
C ILE A 87 3.50 3.29 4.34
N GLN A 88 3.57 4.59 4.59
CA GLN A 88 2.44 5.29 5.21
C GLN A 88 2.18 6.67 4.62
N GLN A 89 0.91 6.92 4.28
CA GLN A 89 0.46 8.19 3.71
C GLN A 89 0.30 9.31 4.73
N GLY A 90 0.34 9.01 6.03
CA GLY A 90 -0.01 9.97 7.08
C GLY A 90 -1.33 10.71 6.79
N ALA A 91 -1.31 12.03 6.94
CA ALA A 91 -2.44 12.91 6.64
C ALA A 91 -2.59 13.29 5.14
N MET A 92 -1.82 12.70 4.22
CA MET A 92 -1.78 13.15 2.82
C MET A 92 -2.94 12.65 1.94
N ASN A 93 -3.82 11.80 2.48
CA ASN A 93 -4.91 11.15 1.74
C ASN A 93 -4.45 10.26 0.56
N LEU A 94 -3.16 9.92 0.50
CA LEU A 94 -2.54 9.10 -0.57
C LEU A 94 -2.73 7.59 -0.34
N CYS A 95 -3.93 7.16 0.07
CA CYS A 95 -4.21 5.73 0.33
C CYS A 95 -4.06 4.85 -0.92
N GLY A 96 -4.44 5.35 -2.09
CA GLY A 96 -4.27 4.65 -3.37
C GLY A 96 -2.80 4.43 -3.73
N PRO A 97 -1.96 5.48 -3.78
CA PRO A 97 -0.51 5.33 -3.95
C PRO A 97 0.13 4.43 -2.89
N ALA A 98 -0.31 4.52 -1.64
CA ALA A 98 0.21 3.66 -0.56
C ALA A 98 -0.08 2.17 -0.85
N ALA A 99 -1.31 1.83 -1.23
CA ALA A 99 -1.66 0.46 -1.61
C ALA A 99 -0.87 -0.02 -2.83
N PHE A 100 -0.72 0.83 -3.86
CA PHE A 100 0.08 0.54 -5.04
C PHE A 100 1.54 0.25 -4.69
N PHE A 101 2.20 1.11 -3.92
CA PHE A 101 3.59 0.91 -3.57
C PHE A 101 3.80 -0.25 -2.61
N GLN A 102 2.84 -0.54 -1.72
CA GLN A 102 2.93 -1.75 -0.90
C GLN A 102 3.04 -3.01 -1.78
N PHE A 103 2.22 -3.10 -2.85
CA PHE A 103 2.29 -4.17 -3.82
C PHE A 103 3.62 -4.21 -4.57
N VAL A 104 4.08 -3.06 -5.09
CA VAL A 104 5.36 -2.99 -5.82
C VAL A 104 6.53 -3.39 -4.92
N ILE A 105 6.58 -2.89 -3.69
CA ILE A 105 7.66 -3.21 -2.74
C ILE A 105 7.66 -4.70 -2.40
N LYS A 106 6.48 -5.29 -2.15
CA LYS A 106 6.35 -6.72 -1.85
C LYS A 106 6.83 -7.60 -3.01
N ARG A 107 6.51 -7.20 -4.25
CA ARG A 107 6.73 -8.03 -5.45
C ARG A 107 8.03 -7.78 -6.17
N ASP A 108 8.59 -6.58 -6.08
CA ASP A 108 9.85 -6.22 -6.73
C ASP A 108 10.53 -5.09 -5.95
N PRO A 109 11.14 -5.42 -4.81
CA PRO A 109 11.83 -4.43 -3.97
C PRO A 109 12.96 -3.71 -4.70
N LEU A 110 13.61 -4.35 -5.69
CA LEU A 110 14.66 -3.73 -6.50
C LEU A 110 14.08 -2.70 -7.46
N MET A 111 12.95 -2.99 -8.10
CA MET A 111 12.22 -2.01 -8.91
C MET A 111 11.84 -0.79 -8.08
N PHE A 112 11.32 -1.00 -6.86
CA PHE A 112 11.01 0.11 -5.96
C PHE A 112 12.26 0.92 -5.56
N ALA A 113 13.35 0.26 -5.19
CA ALA A 113 14.60 0.92 -4.83
C ALA A 113 15.15 1.76 -6.00
N SER A 114 15.24 1.16 -7.18
CA SER A 114 15.74 1.84 -8.40
C SER A 114 14.87 3.01 -8.81
N PHE A 115 13.55 2.86 -8.71
CA PHE A 115 12.60 3.94 -8.93
C PHE A 115 12.82 5.09 -7.95
N SER A 116 12.89 4.79 -6.65
CA SER A 116 12.95 5.80 -5.60
C SER A 116 14.24 6.61 -5.64
N THR A 117 15.39 5.95 -5.86
CA THR A 117 16.69 6.62 -5.95
C THR A 117 16.81 7.43 -7.24
N SER A 118 16.30 6.91 -8.37
CA SER A 118 16.23 7.66 -9.63
C SER A 118 15.33 8.88 -9.53
N LEU A 119 14.18 8.75 -8.87
CA LEU A 119 13.24 9.85 -8.65
C LEU A 119 13.88 10.94 -7.78
N PHE A 120 14.60 10.57 -6.72
CA PHE A 120 15.32 11.51 -5.87
C PHE A 120 16.43 12.25 -6.63
N ASN A 121 17.23 11.53 -7.41
CA ASN A 121 18.36 12.10 -8.13
C ASN A 121 17.91 12.98 -9.32
N ASN A 122 16.93 12.50 -10.09
CA ASN A 122 16.64 13.05 -11.41
C ASN A 122 15.28 13.77 -11.49
N GLY A 123 14.45 13.69 -10.45
CA GLY A 123 13.10 14.26 -10.43
C GLY A 123 12.11 13.46 -11.28
N LYS A 124 12.53 12.31 -11.81
CA LYS A 124 11.72 11.41 -12.63
C LYS A 124 12.23 9.99 -12.55
N ALA A 125 11.33 9.03 -12.72
CA ALA A 125 11.67 7.61 -12.72
C ALA A 125 10.58 6.78 -13.43
N GLU A 126 10.83 5.48 -13.59
CA GLU A 126 9.92 4.54 -14.23
C GLU A 126 9.69 3.31 -13.35
N LEU A 127 8.47 2.80 -13.36
CA LEU A 127 8.08 1.49 -12.81
C LEU A 127 7.56 0.65 -13.99
N GLY A 128 8.43 -0.11 -14.64
CA GLY A 128 8.10 -0.76 -15.91
C GLY A 128 7.77 0.28 -16.98
N GLN A 129 6.54 0.28 -17.46
CA GLN A 129 6.01 1.26 -18.44
C GLN A 129 5.34 2.48 -17.78
N LEU A 130 5.26 2.53 -16.45
CA LEU A 130 4.71 3.67 -15.73
C LEU A 130 5.78 4.74 -15.55
N SER A 131 5.78 5.74 -16.44
CA SER A 131 6.66 6.90 -16.31
C SER A 131 6.08 7.88 -15.30
N VAL A 132 6.89 8.27 -14.31
CA VAL A 132 6.55 9.23 -13.25
C VAL A 132 7.46 10.44 -13.40
N ILE A 133 6.86 11.53 -13.88
CA ILE A 133 7.51 12.83 -14.09
C ILE A 133 6.65 13.88 -13.38
N PRO A 134 6.86 14.09 -12.07
CA PRO A 134 6.17 15.16 -11.34
C PRO A 134 6.54 16.54 -11.88
N GLY A 135 5.65 17.51 -11.69
CA GLY A 135 5.91 18.91 -11.98
C GLY A 135 6.80 19.60 -10.94
N ASP A 136 7.39 20.73 -11.34
CA ASP A 136 8.30 21.51 -10.48
C ASP A 136 7.61 21.95 -9.17
N GLU A 137 6.29 22.09 -9.16
CA GLU A 137 5.53 22.54 -7.98
C GLU A 137 5.56 21.56 -6.79
N ILE A 138 5.82 20.27 -7.04
CA ILE A 138 6.04 19.30 -5.96
C ILE A 138 7.53 19.07 -5.72
N LEU A 139 8.37 19.09 -6.78
CA LEU A 139 9.83 18.93 -6.66
C LEU A 139 10.47 20.03 -5.80
N GLU A 140 10.04 21.27 -6.00
CA GLU A 140 10.53 22.44 -5.28
C GLU A 140 9.81 22.67 -3.94
N LYS A 141 8.93 21.75 -3.52
CA LYS A 141 8.18 21.93 -2.29
C LYS A 141 9.04 21.60 -1.08
N ASN A 142 9.15 22.56 -0.16
CA ASN A 142 9.85 22.33 1.10
C ASN A 142 8.99 21.48 2.04
N TYR A 143 9.36 20.20 2.17
CA TYR A 143 8.67 19.22 3.00
C TYR A 143 8.43 19.71 4.44
N SER A 144 9.39 20.45 5.01
CA SER A 144 9.31 20.93 6.40
C SER A 144 8.19 21.95 6.62
N ASP A 145 7.78 22.68 5.58
CA ASP A 145 6.82 23.78 5.72
C ASP A 145 5.39 23.30 5.98
N PHE A 146 5.06 22.07 5.58
CA PHE A 146 3.71 21.51 5.72
C PHE A 146 3.61 20.34 6.69
N ILE A 147 4.69 19.94 7.36
CA ILE A 147 4.63 19.01 8.51
C ILE A 147 3.61 19.47 9.57
N PRO A 148 3.55 20.77 9.97
CA PRO A 148 2.57 21.22 10.96
C PRO A 148 1.12 20.98 10.51
N ASN A 149 0.86 20.97 9.20
CA ASN A 149 -0.48 20.78 8.63
C ASN A 149 -0.91 19.29 8.65
N MET A 150 0.00 18.36 8.96
CA MET A 150 -0.31 16.92 9.04
C MET A 150 -0.91 16.51 10.40
N GLY A 151 -1.05 17.43 11.36
CA GLY A 151 -1.78 17.18 12.61
C GLY A 151 -1.23 16.04 13.48
N GLY A 152 0.05 15.69 13.32
CA GLY A 152 0.72 14.59 14.04
C GLY A 152 0.72 13.24 13.31
N SER A 153 -0.04 13.08 12.22
CA SER A 153 0.05 11.91 11.33
C SER A 153 1.01 12.20 10.18
N ILE A 154 2.31 12.22 10.52
CA ILE A 154 3.36 12.65 9.59
C ILE A 154 3.65 11.56 8.56
N CYS A 155 3.49 11.88 7.28
CA CYS A 155 3.93 11.06 6.16
C CYS A 155 5.45 11.24 5.99
N PRO A 156 6.30 10.21 6.18
CA PRO A 156 7.76 10.33 6.08
C PRO A 156 8.23 10.86 4.73
N GLN A 157 9.41 11.49 4.68
CA GLN A 157 9.91 12.16 3.47
C GLN A 157 9.96 11.26 2.23
N ALA A 158 10.51 10.04 2.36
CA ALA A 158 10.58 9.11 1.24
C ALA A 158 9.18 8.65 0.79
N ASP A 159 8.29 8.36 1.75
CA ASP A 159 6.90 7.98 1.51
C ASP A 159 6.16 9.09 0.74
N TRP A 160 6.28 10.34 1.20
CA TRP A 160 5.73 11.54 0.54
C TRP A 160 6.30 11.70 -0.88
N MET A 161 7.61 11.55 -1.06
CA MET A 161 8.27 11.68 -2.36
C MET A 161 7.70 10.68 -3.37
N VAL A 162 7.70 9.38 -3.03
CA VAL A 162 7.29 8.33 -3.99
C VAL A 162 5.80 8.37 -4.28
N MET A 163 4.95 8.49 -3.24
CA MET A 163 3.50 8.52 -3.40
C MET A 163 3.01 9.83 -4.02
N GLY A 164 3.58 10.95 -3.58
CA GLY A 164 3.22 12.28 -4.05
C GLY A 164 3.63 12.47 -5.51
N ALA A 165 4.83 12.05 -5.89
CA ALA A 165 5.28 12.11 -7.28
C ALA A 165 4.40 11.27 -8.21
N LEU A 166 4.05 10.04 -7.81
CA LEU A 166 3.13 9.19 -8.58
C LEU A 166 1.78 9.90 -8.76
N ARG A 167 1.18 10.40 -7.68
CA ARG A 167 -0.12 11.06 -7.74
C ARG A 167 -0.09 12.32 -8.61
N ASN A 168 0.93 13.16 -8.46
CA ASN A 168 1.11 14.36 -9.26
C ASN A 168 1.33 14.03 -10.75
N ALA A 169 2.18 13.06 -11.08
CA ALA A 169 2.46 12.68 -12.47
C ALA A 169 1.25 12.04 -13.18
N THR A 170 0.32 11.47 -12.43
CA THR A 170 -0.85 10.75 -12.97
C THR A 170 -2.17 11.45 -12.69
N ASN A 171 -2.11 12.74 -12.34
CA ASN A 171 -3.25 13.61 -12.02
C ASN A 171 -4.50 13.25 -12.83
N ALA A 172 -5.58 12.91 -12.14
CA ALA A 172 -6.84 12.68 -12.80
C ALA A 172 -7.46 14.03 -13.18
N PHE A 173 -7.89 14.16 -14.44
CA PHE A 173 -8.49 15.39 -14.97
C PHE A 173 -9.71 15.90 -14.18
N TRP A 174 -10.33 15.05 -13.36
CA TRP A 174 -11.56 15.30 -12.61
C TRP A 174 -11.35 15.59 -11.11
N THR A 175 -10.20 15.25 -10.55
CA THR A 175 -9.88 15.48 -9.13
C THR A 175 -9.04 16.75 -8.89
N GLY A 176 -8.56 17.37 -9.98
CA GLY A 176 -7.56 18.44 -9.92
C GLY A 176 -6.13 17.88 -9.80
N SER A 177 -5.17 18.79 -9.75
CA SER A 177 -3.75 18.46 -9.61
C SER A 177 -3.37 18.34 -8.15
N PHE A 178 -2.66 17.27 -7.78
CA PHE A 178 -2.10 17.12 -6.44
C PHE A 178 -0.76 17.85 -6.36
N HIS A 179 -0.64 18.79 -5.44
CA HIS A 179 0.53 19.65 -5.27
C HIS A 179 1.40 19.27 -4.07
N GLY A 180 1.08 18.20 -3.33
CA GLY A 180 1.93 17.68 -2.27
C GLY A 180 1.62 18.19 -0.85
N THR A 181 0.43 18.75 -0.57
CA THR A 181 0.02 19.17 0.80
C THR A 181 -1.21 18.41 1.35
N PRO A 182 -1.39 18.34 2.68
CA PRO A 182 -2.45 17.54 3.32
C PRO A 182 -3.88 17.99 3.03
N ASP A 183 -4.08 19.25 2.64
CA ASP A 183 -5.39 19.86 2.38
C ASP A 183 -6.02 19.43 1.04
N GLU A 184 -5.28 18.68 0.23
CA GLU A 184 -5.65 18.33 -1.14
C GLU A 184 -6.40 17.00 -1.27
N MET A 185 -7.37 16.76 -0.37
CA MET A 185 -8.06 15.47 -0.23
C MET A 185 -8.62 14.91 -1.54
N LEU A 186 -9.28 15.74 -2.36
CA LEU A 186 -9.84 15.28 -3.64
C LEU A 186 -8.74 14.96 -4.66
N ALA A 187 -7.74 15.84 -4.80
CA ALA A 187 -6.64 15.67 -5.75
C ALA A 187 -5.74 14.46 -5.41
N ALA A 188 -5.66 14.10 -4.12
CA ALA A 188 -4.98 12.90 -3.64
C ALA A 188 -5.73 11.59 -3.90
N GLY A 189 -7.02 11.66 -4.25
CA GLY A 189 -7.87 10.50 -4.49
C GLY A 189 -7.42 9.66 -5.68
N THR A 190 -7.54 8.34 -5.55
CA THR A 190 -7.23 7.37 -6.61
C THR A 190 -8.46 6.53 -6.91
N THR A 191 -8.77 6.42 -8.19
CA THR A 191 -9.89 5.63 -8.69
C THR A 191 -9.49 4.17 -8.90
N PRO A 192 -10.45 3.23 -8.93
CA PRO A 192 -10.15 1.84 -9.26
C PRO A 192 -9.49 1.68 -10.62
N ALA A 193 -9.92 2.47 -11.60
CA ALA A 193 -9.35 2.44 -12.95
C ALA A 193 -7.88 2.90 -12.97
N GLU A 194 -7.54 3.98 -12.25
CA GLU A 194 -6.16 4.44 -12.13
C GLU A 194 -5.27 3.41 -11.42
N LEU A 195 -5.73 2.86 -10.28
CA LEU A 195 -4.96 1.84 -9.57
C LEU A 195 -4.70 0.61 -10.48
N CYS A 196 -5.71 0.17 -11.22
CA CYS A 196 -5.52 -0.90 -12.20
C CYS A 196 -4.54 -0.54 -13.32
N ASP A 197 -4.60 0.68 -13.85
CA ASP A 197 -3.70 1.14 -14.90
C ASP A 197 -2.24 1.19 -14.41
N TRP A 198 -2.02 1.73 -13.21
CA TRP A 198 -0.70 1.74 -12.59
C TRP A 198 -0.14 0.33 -12.43
N LEU A 199 -0.92 -0.59 -11.85
CA LEU A 199 -0.51 -1.98 -11.65
C LEU A 199 -0.19 -2.69 -12.98
N LYS A 200 -1.01 -2.51 -14.02
CA LYS A 200 -0.73 -3.06 -15.35
C LYS A 200 0.57 -2.53 -15.94
N LYS A 201 0.83 -1.22 -15.80
CA LYS A 201 2.02 -0.58 -16.35
C LYS A 201 3.32 -0.99 -15.65
N THR A 202 3.26 -1.49 -14.41
CA THR A 202 4.47 -2.05 -13.76
C THR A 202 5.06 -3.23 -14.52
N GLY A 203 4.23 -4.01 -15.24
CA GLY A 203 4.63 -5.26 -15.86
C GLY A 203 4.81 -6.43 -14.87
N LEU A 204 4.55 -6.23 -13.57
CA LEU A 204 4.67 -7.27 -12.54
C LEU A 204 3.54 -8.31 -12.57
N TYR A 205 2.38 -7.92 -13.12
CA TYR A 205 1.14 -8.71 -13.02
C TYR A 205 0.73 -9.27 -14.38
N SER A 206 0.37 -10.56 -14.38
CA SER A 206 -0.21 -11.25 -15.54
C SER A 206 -1.67 -10.88 -15.75
N SER A 207 -2.39 -10.52 -14.69
CA SER A 207 -3.75 -9.99 -14.76
C SER A 207 -4.03 -8.98 -13.67
N VAL A 208 -4.87 -7.99 -13.99
CA VAL A 208 -5.39 -7.01 -13.02
C VAL A 208 -6.89 -6.83 -13.30
N LEU A 209 -7.72 -7.17 -12.32
CA LEU A 209 -9.16 -7.11 -12.36
C LEU A 209 -9.66 -5.93 -11.53
N ASN A 210 -10.56 -5.14 -12.12
CA ASN A 210 -11.25 -4.07 -11.44
C ASN A 210 -12.66 -4.53 -11.07
N GLU A 211 -12.88 -4.80 -9.79
CA GLU A 211 -14.18 -5.21 -9.24
C GLU A 211 -14.68 -4.21 -8.17
N ALA A 212 -14.05 -3.03 -8.10
CA ALA A 212 -14.45 -1.96 -7.20
C ALA A 212 -15.39 -0.96 -7.90
N ASN A 213 -16.32 -0.39 -7.15
CA ASN A 213 -17.35 0.51 -7.65
C ASN A 213 -17.55 1.71 -6.73
N TRP A 214 -17.46 2.93 -7.25
CA TRP A 214 -17.65 4.15 -6.46
C TRP A 214 -19.10 4.46 -6.05
N MET A 215 -20.07 3.80 -6.69
CA MET A 215 -21.49 4.11 -6.52
C MET A 215 -22.26 3.05 -5.73
N GLN A 216 -21.77 1.81 -5.67
CA GLN A 216 -22.51 0.71 -5.07
C GLN A 216 -21.59 -0.17 -4.23
N SER A 217 -22.04 -0.48 -3.02
CA SER A 217 -21.40 -1.47 -2.17
C SER A 217 -21.42 -2.86 -2.82
N ALA A 218 -20.29 -3.58 -2.75
CA ALA A 218 -20.18 -4.93 -3.31
C ALA A 218 -20.71 -6.02 -2.35
N GLY A 219 -20.75 -5.71 -1.05
CA GLY A 219 -21.29 -6.59 -0.01
C GLY A 219 -20.39 -7.78 0.35
N ILE A 220 -20.86 -8.56 1.34
CA ILE A 220 -20.09 -9.67 1.93
C ILE A 220 -19.77 -10.79 0.93
N PRO A 221 -20.72 -11.26 0.07
CA PRO A 221 -20.42 -12.36 -0.85
C PRO A 221 -19.26 -12.07 -1.81
N HIS A 222 -19.11 -10.81 -2.22
CA HIS A 222 -17.97 -10.38 -3.01
C HIS A 222 -16.67 -10.50 -2.20
N ALA A 223 -16.62 -9.89 -1.00
CA ALA A 223 -15.42 -9.88 -0.17
C ALA A 223 -14.95 -11.29 0.22
N THR A 224 -15.86 -12.19 0.61
CA THR A 224 -15.53 -13.58 0.94
C THR A 224 -15.20 -14.44 -0.28
N GLY A 225 -15.51 -13.96 -1.49
CA GLY A 225 -15.23 -14.65 -2.75
C GLY A 225 -13.93 -14.22 -3.43
N LEU A 226 -13.21 -13.25 -2.86
CA LEU A 226 -11.93 -12.79 -3.39
C LEU A 226 -10.87 -13.90 -3.36
N LEU A 227 -9.97 -13.89 -4.35
CA LEU A 227 -8.93 -14.91 -4.43
C LEU A 227 -7.87 -14.67 -3.34
N ASN A 228 -7.87 -15.52 -2.30
CA ASN A 228 -6.81 -15.55 -1.31
C ASN A 228 -5.77 -16.64 -1.64
N ALA A 229 -5.00 -16.44 -2.70
CA ALA A 229 -3.91 -17.35 -3.10
C ALA A 229 -2.55 -16.65 -3.11
N GLU A 230 -1.47 -17.43 -3.04
CA GLU A 230 -0.11 -16.95 -3.28
C GLU A 230 -0.01 -16.28 -4.66
N GLY A 231 0.75 -15.18 -4.74
CA GLY A 231 0.90 -14.39 -5.96
C GLY A 231 -0.35 -13.58 -6.30
N THR A 232 -1.28 -13.39 -5.36
CA THR A 232 -2.45 -12.52 -5.53
C THR A 232 -2.43 -11.40 -4.52
N ASP A 233 -2.47 -10.17 -5.03
CA ASP A 233 -2.55 -8.94 -4.24
C ASP A 233 -3.92 -8.28 -4.42
N VAL A 234 -4.51 -7.82 -3.33
CA VAL A 234 -5.90 -7.33 -3.33
C VAL A 234 -6.00 -6.00 -2.60
N ALA A 235 -6.40 -4.95 -3.32
CA ALA A 235 -6.67 -3.63 -2.75
C ALA A 235 -8.19 -3.48 -2.60
N GLY A 236 -8.67 -3.35 -1.37
CA GLY A 236 -10.07 -3.11 -1.06
C GLY A 236 -10.40 -1.62 -1.10
N LEU A 237 -11.51 -1.27 -1.73
CA LEU A 237 -12.07 0.07 -1.68
C LEU A 237 -13.15 0.12 -0.60
N ILE A 238 -12.99 1.02 0.36
CA ILE A 238 -13.92 1.17 1.49
C ILE A 238 -14.28 2.64 1.73
N ASN A 239 -15.33 2.85 2.51
CA ASN A 239 -15.44 4.05 3.32
C ASN A 239 -14.71 3.80 4.66
N ALA A 240 -13.88 4.75 5.10
CA ALA A 240 -13.16 4.67 6.37
C ALA A 240 -14.07 4.49 7.60
N ASP A 241 -15.37 4.80 7.50
CA ASP A 241 -16.37 4.48 8.51
C ASP A 241 -16.47 2.96 8.80
N LEU A 242 -16.06 2.09 7.87
CA LEU A 242 -15.91 0.66 8.11
C LEU A 242 -14.91 0.39 9.25
N ILE A 243 -13.75 1.04 9.23
CA ILE A 243 -12.71 0.90 10.26
C ILE A 243 -13.19 1.57 11.56
N ARG A 244 -13.91 2.68 11.48
CA ARG A 244 -14.47 3.36 12.66
C ARG A 244 -15.51 2.50 13.37
N ALA A 245 -16.40 1.86 12.62
CA ALA A 245 -17.40 0.94 13.14
C ALA A 245 -16.75 -0.24 13.86
N ALA A 246 -15.72 -0.87 13.26
CA ALA A 246 -14.96 -1.95 13.90
C ALA A 246 -14.30 -1.51 15.23
N ARG A 247 -14.03 -0.22 15.40
CA ARG A 247 -13.45 0.36 16.62
C ARG A 247 -14.48 0.99 17.56
N ASN A 248 -15.78 0.82 17.30
CA ASN A 248 -16.87 1.47 18.03
C ASN A 248 -16.71 3.01 18.10
N LEU A 249 -16.19 3.61 17.03
CA LEU A 249 -16.04 5.06 16.88
C LEU A 249 -17.22 5.63 16.07
N PRO A 250 -17.69 6.85 16.37
CA PRO A 250 -18.81 7.46 15.64
C PRO A 250 -18.46 7.66 14.17
N ALA A 251 -19.41 7.43 13.25
CA ALA A 251 -19.21 7.71 11.83
C ALA A 251 -18.78 9.17 11.59
N ASN A 252 -18.02 9.41 10.53
CA ASN A 252 -17.79 10.77 10.08
C ASN A 252 -19.13 11.38 9.62
N THR A 253 -19.29 12.69 9.77
CA THR A 253 -20.50 13.40 9.34
C THR A 253 -20.21 14.45 8.26
N SER A 254 -18.97 14.49 7.76
CA SER A 254 -18.50 15.54 6.85
C SER A 254 -18.66 15.09 5.40
N TRP A 255 -19.59 15.71 4.67
CA TRP A 255 -19.72 15.51 3.23
C TRP A 255 -18.47 16.03 2.49
N PRO A 256 -17.93 15.33 1.47
CA PRO A 256 -18.47 14.12 0.83
C PRO A 256 -17.95 12.78 1.40
N LEU A 257 -17.16 12.80 2.49
CA LEU A 257 -16.53 11.59 3.05
C LEU A 257 -17.53 10.50 3.48
N THR A 258 -18.81 10.84 3.67
CA THR A 258 -19.85 9.90 4.11
C THR A 258 -20.60 9.21 2.96
N GLU A 259 -20.62 9.80 1.76
CA GLU A 259 -21.50 9.35 0.66
C GLU A 259 -20.79 8.44 -0.35
N PHE A 260 -19.46 8.44 -0.35
CA PHE A 260 -18.64 7.74 -1.34
C PHE A 260 -17.49 7.00 -0.66
N PRO A 261 -16.97 5.92 -1.27
CA PRO A 261 -15.74 5.32 -0.79
C PRO A 261 -14.62 6.38 -0.82
N ASN A 262 -13.83 6.39 0.25
CA ASN A 262 -12.83 7.44 0.49
C ASN A 262 -11.46 6.87 0.83
N HIS A 263 -11.31 5.54 0.91
CA HIS A 263 -10.10 4.92 1.41
C HIS A 263 -9.77 3.60 0.74
N TRP A 264 -8.50 3.44 0.37
CA TRP A 264 -7.92 2.17 -0.06
C TRP A 264 -7.22 1.47 1.10
N VAL A 265 -7.44 0.17 1.18
CA VAL A 265 -6.77 -0.74 2.11
C VAL A 265 -6.22 -1.91 1.32
N VAL A 266 -5.19 -2.58 1.82
CA VAL A 266 -4.77 -3.87 1.26
C VAL A 266 -5.38 -4.98 2.09
N ILE A 267 -6.03 -5.96 1.45
CA ILE A 267 -6.54 -7.13 2.13
C ILE A 267 -5.39 -8.12 2.30
N ILE A 268 -5.02 -8.39 3.55
CA ILE A 268 -3.83 -9.17 3.93
C ILE A 268 -4.17 -10.52 4.56
N GLY A 269 -5.46 -10.86 4.64
CA GLY A 269 -5.93 -12.15 5.12
C GLY A 269 -7.26 -12.53 4.48
N GLU A 270 -7.70 -13.76 4.73
CA GLU A 270 -9.01 -14.22 4.26
C GLU A 270 -10.13 -13.40 4.92
N THR A 271 -11.07 -12.91 4.11
CA THR A 271 -12.28 -12.27 4.66
C THR A 271 -13.30 -13.36 4.96
N SER A 272 -13.79 -13.39 6.20
CA SER A 272 -14.77 -14.39 6.63
C SER A 272 -15.95 -13.76 7.37
N LYS A 273 -17.10 -14.41 7.32
CA LYS A 273 -18.34 -13.97 7.96
C LYS A 273 -18.63 -14.83 9.19
N ASP A 274 -18.92 -14.21 10.32
CA ASP A 274 -19.38 -14.86 11.54
C ASP A 274 -20.85 -14.49 11.81
N VAL A 275 -21.75 -15.45 11.58
CA VAL A 275 -23.19 -15.26 11.73
C VAL A 275 -23.61 -15.17 13.20
N GLU A 276 -22.89 -15.84 14.10
CA GLU A 276 -23.24 -15.83 15.53
C GLU A 276 -22.87 -14.50 16.18
N ARG A 277 -21.75 -13.91 15.75
CA ARG A 277 -21.29 -12.60 16.22
C ARG A 277 -21.87 -11.41 15.47
N ASP A 278 -22.63 -11.66 14.41
CA ASP A 278 -23.12 -10.63 13.47
C ASP A 278 -21.98 -9.73 12.94
N ALA A 279 -20.87 -10.37 12.56
CA ALA A 279 -19.63 -9.68 12.18
C ALA A 279 -18.94 -10.27 10.94
N VAL A 280 -18.04 -9.48 10.36
CA VAL A 280 -17.11 -9.85 9.29
C VAL A 280 -15.69 -9.66 9.81
N PHE A 281 -14.91 -10.75 9.79
CA PHE A 281 -13.47 -10.68 10.04
C PHE A 281 -12.77 -10.18 8.78
N PHE A 282 -12.06 -9.06 8.91
CA PHE A 282 -11.47 -8.33 7.80
C PHE A 282 -10.06 -7.86 8.14
N ASN A 283 -9.08 -8.68 7.76
CA ASN A 283 -7.68 -8.38 7.98
C ASN A 283 -7.13 -7.49 6.87
N ILE A 284 -6.72 -6.29 7.24
CA ILE A 284 -6.28 -5.28 6.30
C ILE A 284 -4.96 -4.64 6.71
N TRP A 285 -4.23 -4.18 5.72
CA TRP A 285 -3.16 -3.23 5.90
C TRP A 285 -3.63 -1.83 5.47
N THR A 286 -3.34 -0.83 6.30
CA THR A 286 -3.52 0.58 5.96
C THR A 286 -2.77 1.49 6.94
N TRP A 287 -2.36 2.68 6.51
CA TRP A 287 -1.55 3.62 7.30
C TRP A 287 -0.26 3.02 7.86
N GLY A 288 0.41 2.18 7.07
CA GLY A 288 1.70 1.57 7.44
C GLY A 288 1.61 0.48 8.51
N GLY A 289 0.44 -0.13 8.70
CA GLY A 289 0.27 -1.22 9.66
C GLY A 289 -0.86 -2.18 9.31
N SER A 290 -0.71 -3.41 9.78
CA SER A 290 -1.72 -4.47 9.71
C SER A 290 -2.77 -4.27 10.82
N GLN A 291 -4.02 -4.63 10.52
CA GLN A 291 -5.16 -4.51 11.41
C GLN A 291 -6.08 -5.71 11.20
N ALA A 292 -6.27 -6.51 12.25
CA ALA A 292 -7.33 -7.51 12.31
C ALA A 292 -8.62 -6.82 12.80
N LEU A 293 -9.63 -6.75 11.93
CA LEU A 293 -10.89 -6.08 12.25
C LEU A 293 -12.03 -7.09 12.36
N GLU A 294 -12.82 -6.94 13.42
CA GLU A 294 -14.16 -7.52 13.53
C GLU A 294 -15.17 -6.41 13.24
N VAL A 295 -15.75 -6.44 12.04
CA VAL A 295 -16.62 -5.37 11.54
C VAL A 295 -18.08 -5.81 11.68
N PRO A 296 -18.99 -5.02 12.29
CA PRO A 296 -20.43 -5.32 12.26
C PRO A 296 -20.93 -5.53 10.83
N MET A 297 -21.76 -6.55 10.58
CA MET A 297 -22.17 -6.91 9.22
C MET A 297 -22.85 -5.76 8.47
N ASP A 298 -23.70 -4.98 9.14
CA ASP A 298 -24.38 -3.83 8.57
C ASP A 298 -23.39 -2.74 8.14
N ALA A 299 -22.41 -2.43 8.98
CA ALA A 299 -21.33 -1.50 8.68
C ALA A 299 -20.50 -2.00 7.50
N PHE A 300 -20.19 -3.29 7.42
CA PHE A 300 -19.46 -3.85 6.29
C PHE A 300 -20.24 -3.71 4.98
N ILE A 301 -21.52 -4.09 4.99
CA ILE A 301 -22.40 -4.01 3.80
C ILE A 301 -22.48 -2.58 3.29
N ASN A 302 -22.59 -1.59 4.17
CA ASN A 302 -22.76 -0.19 3.79
C ASN A 302 -21.45 0.49 3.36
N ASN A 303 -20.28 -0.05 3.73
CA ASN A 303 -19.00 0.65 3.59
C ASN A 303 -17.94 -0.11 2.78
N TYR A 304 -18.23 -1.30 2.25
CA TYR A 304 -17.34 -2.04 1.36
C TYR A 304 -17.78 -1.95 -0.10
N TYR A 305 -16.88 -1.45 -0.95
CA TYR A 305 -17.18 -1.05 -2.34
C TYR A 305 -16.47 -1.92 -3.40
N GLY A 306 -15.99 -3.10 -3.01
CA GLY A 306 -15.31 -4.03 -3.90
C GLY A 306 -13.79 -3.92 -3.83
N ALA A 307 -13.10 -4.48 -4.82
CA ALA A 307 -11.64 -4.58 -4.80
C ALA A 307 -11.00 -4.50 -6.20
N VAL A 308 -9.71 -4.17 -6.21
CA VAL A 308 -8.82 -4.44 -7.33
C VAL A 308 -7.99 -5.66 -6.98
N GLN A 309 -8.01 -6.68 -7.84
CA GLN A 309 -7.22 -7.90 -7.68
C GLN A 309 -6.12 -7.93 -8.74
N ALA A 310 -4.88 -8.22 -8.34
CA ALA A 310 -3.74 -8.34 -9.23
C ALA A 310 -3.06 -9.70 -9.03
N ARG A 311 -2.83 -10.42 -10.12
CA ARG A 311 -2.16 -11.73 -10.10
C ARG A 311 -0.76 -11.61 -10.67
N PHE A 312 0.22 -12.00 -9.88
CA PHE A 312 1.63 -11.93 -10.23
C PHE A 312 1.93 -12.74 -11.50
N ALA A 313 2.83 -12.24 -12.34
CA ALA A 313 3.31 -12.95 -13.52
C ALA A 313 4.39 -13.95 -13.10
N PHE A 314 4.18 -15.23 -13.40
CA PHE A 314 5.16 -16.30 -13.23
C PHE A 314 5.94 -16.53 -14.51
#